data_AF-A0A7V2G5W8-F1
#
_entry.id   AF-A0A7V2G5W8-F1
#
_cell.length_a   1.000
_cell.length_b   1.000
_cell.length_c   1.000
_cell.angle_alpha   90.00
_cell.angle_beta   90.00
_cell.angle_gamma   90.00
#
_symmetry.space_group_name_H-M   'P 1'
#
loop_
_entity.id
_entity.type
_entity.pdbx_description
1 polymer ?
#
loop_
_entity_poly.entity_id
_entity_poly.type
_entity_poly.pdbx_seq_one_letter_code
_entity_poly.pdbx_strand_id
1 'polypeptide(L)' 'MQKIRKFIGETRAELQKTSWPWDPKEKGFKRYKELVDSTLVVVIASLLLSGYVAFSDFILVHVVGALTHF' A
#
# COMPACT_ATOMS: atom_id res chain seq x y z
N MET A 1 15.96 -9.50 29.85
CA MET A 1 15.61 -8.11 29.47
C MET A 1 16.78 -7.30 28.90
N GLN A 2 18.02 -7.37 29.45
CA GLN A 2 19.17 -6.60 28.92
C GLN A 2 19.49 -6.88 27.43
N LYS A 3 19.42 -8.14 26.98
CA LYS A 3 19.65 -8.51 25.58
C LYS A 3 18.65 -7.84 24.62
N ILE A 4 17.38 -7.73 25.02
CA ILE A 4 16.32 -7.08 24.22
C ILE A 4 16.59 -5.57 24.10
N ARG A 5 16.97 -4.92 25.20
CA ARG A 5 17.33 -3.49 25.19
C ARG A 5 18.54 -3.21 24.29
N LYS A 6 19.54 -4.09 24.33
CA LYS A 6 20.72 -4.00 23.47
C LYS A 6 20.34 -4.15 21.99
N PHE A 7 19.53 -5.16 21.67
CA PHE A 7 19.05 -5.41 20.31
C PHE A 7 18.19 -4.26 19.75
N ILE A 8 17.28 -3.69 20.54
CA ILE A 8 16.49 -2.51 20.12
C ILE A 8 17.40 -1.29 19.89
N GLY A 9 18.42 -1.11 20.74
CA GLY A 9 19.42 -0.05 20.58
C GLY A 9 20.20 -0.17 19.27
N GLU A 10 20.71 -1.37 18.97
CA GLU A 10 21.41 -1.68 17.72
C GLU A 10 20.49 -1.52 16.50
N THR A 11 19.27 -2.04 16.57
CA THR A 11 18.27 -1.91 15.48
C THR A 11 17.96 -0.45 15.18
N ARG A 12 17.78 0.38 16.22
CA ARG A 12 17.52 1.81 16.05
C ARG A 12 18.71 2.54 15.42
N ALA A 13 19.94 2.17 15.80
CA ALA A 13 21.14 2.76 15.23
C ALA A 13 21.29 2.44 13.73
N GLU A 14 20.94 1.22 13.31
CA GLU A 14 20.91 0.85 11.89
C GLU A 14 19.76 1.53 11.14
N LEU A 15 18.58 1.64 11.77
CA LEU A 15 17.40 2.31 11.21
C LEU A 15 17.61 3.81 10.96
N GLN A 16 18.60 4.43 11.61
CA GLN A 16 18.98 5.82 11.37
C GLN A 16 19.88 5.99 10.13
N LYS A 17 20.55 4.92 9.68
CA LYS A 17 21.41 4.94 8.49
C LYS A 17 20.62 4.75 7.20
N THR A 18 19.41 4.18 7.29
CA THR A 18 18.54 3.99 6.13
C THR A 18 18.00 5.33 5.63
N SER A 19 18.09 5.53 4.32
CA SER A 19 17.46 6.66 3.62
C SER A 19 15.95 6.43 3.55
N TRP A 20 15.26 6.99 4.52
CA TRP A 20 13.81 6.94 4.55
C TRP A 20 13.20 7.91 3.53
N PRO A 21 12.09 7.56 2.87
CA PRO A 21 11.48 8.34 1.80
C PRO A 21 10.73 9.58 2.30
N TRP A 22 11.21 10.21 3.38
CA TRP A 22 10.65 11.45 3.90
C TRP A 22 11.73 12.50 4.03
N ASP A 23 11.42 13.75 3.70
CA ASP A 23 12.40 14.85 3.80
C ASP A 23 12.42 15.43 5.23
N PRO A 24 13.50 15.24 6.02
CA PRO A 24 13.60 15.81 7.36
C PRO A 24 13.77 17.33 7.37
N LYS A 25 14.06 17.97 6.22
CA LYS A 25 14.21 19.44 6.10
C LYS A 25 12.86 20.13 5.95
N GLU A 26 11.85 19.43 5.46
CA GLU A 26 10.50 19.96 5.33
C GLU A 26 9.67 19.67 6.58
N LYS A 27 8.92 20.67 7.06
CA LYS A 27 8.03 20.54 8.22
C LYS A 27 6.60 20.20 7.77
N GLY A 28 5.94 19.33 8.53
CA GLY A 28 4.52 19.00 8.36
C GLY A 28 4.25 18.01 7.24
N PHE A 29 3.10 18.15 6.56
CA PHE A 29 2.61 17.21 5.54
C PHE A 29 3.53 17.05 4.32
N LYS A 30 4.34 18.05 4.01
CA LYS A 30 5.26 17.98 2.86
C LYS A 30 6.42 17.00 3.06
N ARG A 31 6.80 16.73 4.33
CA ARG A 31 7.79 15.70 4.68
C ARG A 31 7.43 14.32 4.13
N TYR A 32 6.16 13.98 4.07
CA TYR A 32 5.67 12.67 3.63
C TYR A 32 5.18 12.70 2.18
N LYS A 33 5.53 13.73 1.40
CA LYS A 33 5.03 13.91 0.03
C LYS A 33 5.30 12.69 -0.85
N GLU A 34 6.51 12.13 -0.81
CA GLU A 34 6.85 10.91 -1.58
C GLU A 34 6.05 9.68 -1.13
N LEU A 35 5.82 9.53 0.19
CA LEU A 35 4.99 8.43 0.72
C LEU A 35 3.54 8.56 0.28
N VAL A 36 2.99 9.78 0.37
CA VAL A 36 1.59 10.05 0.00
C VAL A 36 1.40 9.84 -1.49
N ASP A 37 2.33 10.30 -2.32
CA ASP A 37 2.30 10.12 -3.77
C ASP A 37 2.34 8.62 -4.14
N SER A 38 3.26 7.87 -3.53
CA SER A 38 3.36 6.41 -3.72
C SER A 38 2.08 5.68 -3.28
N THR A 39 1.51 6.07 -2.14
CA THR A 39 0.27 5.46 -1.62
C THR A 39 -0.93 5.80 -2.51
N LEU A 40 -1.01 7.03 -3.01
CA LEU A 40 -2.09 7.48 -3.87
C LEU A 40 -2.13 6.71 -5.19
N VAL A 41 -0.96 6.45 -5.80
CA VAL A 41 -0.88 5.60 -7.00
C VAL A 41 -1.41 4.19 -6.73
N VAL A 42 -1.02 3.58 -5.61
CA VAL A 42 -1.50 2.25 -5.22
C VAL A 42 -3.00 2.23 -5.00
N VAL A 43 -3.56 3.27 -4.38
CA VAL A 43 -5.02 3.40 -4.17
C VAL A 43 -5.75 3.48 -5.51
N ILE A 44 -5.28 4.31 -6.45
CA ILE A 44 -5.89 4.43 -7.78
C ILE A 44 -5.83 3.09 -8.52
N ALA A 45 -4.66 2.43 -8.52
CA ALA A 45 -4.50 1.13 -9.17
C ALA A 45 -5.42 0.06 -8.58
N SER A 46 -5.56 0.05 -7.25
CA SER A 46 -6.46 -0.88 -6.54
C SER A 46 -7.92 -0.64 -6.90
N LEU A 47 -8.35 0.63 -6.99
CA LEU A 47 -9.71 1.00 -7.38
C LEU A 47 -10.01 0.58 -8.83
N LEU A 48 -9.11 0.87 -9.77
CA LEU A 48 -9.27 0.46 -11.17
C LEU A 48 -9.36 -1.06 -11.32
N LEU A 49 -8.48 -1.79 -10.64
CA LEU A 49 -8.52 -3.25 -10.64
C LEU A 49 -9.83 -3.78 -10.04
N SER A 50 -10.27 -3.22 -8.92
CA SER A 50 -11.53 -3.62 -8.29
C SER A 50 -12.74 -3.40 -9.21
N GLY A 51 -12.75 -2.29 -9.96
CA GLY A 51 -13.80 -1.99 -10.93
C GLY A 51 -13.80 -2.98 -12.10
N TYR A 52 -12.63 -3.33 -12.61
CA TYR A 52 -12.50 -4.33 -13.67
C TYR A 52 -12.98 -5.72 -13.23
N VAL A 53 -12.58 -6.16 -12.04
CA VAL A 53 -13.01 -7.45 -11.48
C VAL A 53 -14.53 -7.47 -11.30
N ALA A 54 -15.11 -6.45 -10.67
CA ALA A 54 -16.56 -6.37 -10.46
C ALA A 54 -17.35 -6.37 -11.79
N PHE A 55 -16.85 -5.66 -12.82
CA PHE A 55 -17.46 -5.66 -14.14
C PHE A 55 -17.39 -7.04 -14.82
N SER A 56 -16.24 -7.70 -14.72
CA SER A 56 -16.05 -9.04 -15.29
C SER A 56 -16.94 -10.07 -14.61
N ASP A 57 -17.05 -10.01 -13.28
CA ASP A 57 -17.95 -10.86 -12.49
C ASP A 57 -19.41 -10.64 -12.87
N PHE A 58 -19.83 -9.38 -13.08
CA PHE A 58 -21.18 -9.06 -13.51
C PHE A 58 -21.53 -9.70 -14.86
N ILE A 59 -20.62 -9.62 -15.84
CA ILE A 59 -20.80 -10.25 -17.15
C ILE A 59 -20.87 -11.77 -16.99
N LEU A 60 -19.94 -12.34 -16.22
CA LEU A 60 -19.86 -13.79 -16.04
C LEU A 60 -21.12 -14.34 -15.38
N VAL A 61 -21.65 -13.69 -14.35
CA VAL A 61 -22.91 -14.08 -13.70
C VAL A 61 -24.08 -14.02 -14.70
N HIS A 62 -24.15 -13.01 -15.55
CA HIS A 62 -25.20 -12.93 -16.57
C HIS A 62 -25.08 -14.03 -17.63
N VAL A 63 -23.86 -14.31 -18.10
CA VAL A 63 -23.61 -15.35 -19.12
C VAL A 63 -23.85 -16.75 -18.55
N VAL A 64 -23.30 -17.05 -17.36
CA VAL A 64 -23.51 -18.34 -16.69
C VAL A 64 -24.98 -18.50 -16.30
N GLY A 65 -25.62 -17.44 -15.80
CA GLY A 65 -27.06 -17.45 -15.51
C GLY A 65 -27.88 -17.78 -16.76
N ALA A 66 -27.56 -17.16 -17.90
CA ALA A 66 -28.23 -17.46 -19.17
C ALA A 66 -27.98 -18.91 -19.63
N LEU A 67 -26.77 -19.44 -19.49
CA LEU A 67 -26.42 -20.81 -19.90
C LEU A 67 -26.99 -21.90 -18.97
N THR A 68 -27.11 -21.61 -17.66
CA THR A 68 -27.56 -22.59 -16.66
C THR A 68 -29.09 -22.67 -16.58
N HIS A 69 -29.79 -21.63 -17.05
CA HIS A 69 -31.26 -21.59 -17.07
C HIS A 69 -31.87 -22.10 -18.40
N PHE A 70 -31.05 -22.72 -19.26
CA PHE A 70 -31.44 -23.52 -20.44
C PHE A 70 -31.49 -25.02 -20.11
#